data_AF-A0AAD5S4X9-F1
#
_entry.id   AF-A0AAD5S4X9-F1
#
_cell.length_a   1.000
_cell.length_b   1.000
_cell.length_c   1.000
_cell.angle_alpha   90.00
_cell.angle_beta   90.00
_cell.angle_gamma   90.00
#
_symmetry.space_group_name_H-M   'P 1'
#
loop_
_entity.id
_entity.type
_entity.pdbx_description
1 polymer ?
#
loop_
_entity_poly.entity_id
_entity_poly.type
_entity_poly.pdbx_seq_one_letter_code
_entity_poly.pdbx_strand_id
1 'polypeptide(L)'
;MEESATTKLLKGVAPLNTPVPSLRGEKRQFHFSRAVAVVAALVMGGTIAISLSPHFNLAAHRSDAFLTEKCPFPEPKYEPVFPCNRARLSQYLSSALPPSLHSQNASTYIVLPTGVRPIRPESDGEYAGFKQPGNIVYIMDDAFKIDGGVVLLAVHPRNSIDIPSNLEVSLFTPIVSDREAIFLGDLPSPQSLKEQFSLSYVDDVSSLATFLANRTSSPVLTTLSIHVLRHRLGGPVVDELERLNVTMKHSEEVVEAFKEARFVKSKEEIRRLEYAGAVAAWVHEMIRKHIASSVGDVSEIELASLFTHLSTLCYARLQAYPPIVGAGSHASVLHYRIEDHAHIYKPIKRGSTVLVDAAGEYLSYASDVTRTYIRGGKWHASKEQKRVLKAVRKAYEKAVGVVREGARWSDVEGVARRVIVEELLGIGILHVPSGETEADVVKSGVGWIFMPHGLGHPVGIDVHDPIPSKCLPLSAQSSPLSSASRDYTTTPPPILSAILPSPRYSTRQIAQHLSLAPPANYTIPANAVITIEPGIYFIPYLLNTIRSGKDGDSVRLSRYIVWEEIEGGGYVDGVGGVRYENVLVVEKDGGRVISRGHGHSAAVFV
;
A
#
# COMPACT_ATOMS: atom_id res chain seq x y z
N MET A 1 50.02 -8.55 -48.60
CA MET A 1 51.19 -9.17 -47.92
C MET A 1 50.65 -10.00 -46.76
N GLU A 2 50.85 -11.32 -46.91
CA GLU A 2 50.99 -12.39 -45.90
C GLU A 2 49.88 -12.69 -44.86
N GLU A 3 49.04 -13.67 -45.23
CA GLU A 3 48.89 -15.02 -44.64
C GLU A 3 49.59 -15.42 -43.31
N SER A 4 48.82 -16.00 -42.37
CA SER A 4 48.87 -17.44 -41.96
C SER A 4 48.91 -17.78 -40.46
N ALA A 5 48.06 -18.76 -40.13
CA ALA A 5 48.18 -19.84 -39.14
C ALA A 5 48.05 -19.55 -37.63
N THR A 6 46.92 -20.00 -37.06
CA THR A 6 46.91 -20.58 -35.71
C THR A 6 45.95 -21.76 -35.63
N THR A 7 46.45 -22.93 -36.04
CA THR A 7 45.85 -24.25 -35.75
C THR A 7 46.78 -24.96 -34.78
N LYS A 8 46.37 -25.15 -33.52
CA LYS A 8 46.84 -26.21 -32.60
C LYS A 8 46.27 -26.00 -31.20
N LEU A 9 45.22 -26.75 -30.85
CA LEU A 9 45.01 -27.37 -29.54
C LEU A 9 43.64 -28.04 -29.57
N LEU A 10 43.64 -29.37 -29.64
CA LEU A 10 42.62 -30.32 -29.15
C LEU A 10 42.93 -31.67 -29.80
N LYS A 11 43.90 -32.39 -29.24
CA LYS A 11 44.10 -33.84 -29.43
C LYS A 11 44.14 -34.46 -28.05
N GLY A 12 43.21 -35.37 -27.77
CA GLY A 12 43.36 -36.33 -26.68
C GLY A 12 42.07 -36.69 -25.96
N VAL A 13 41.21 -37.51 -26.57
CA VAL A 13 40.45 -38.57 -25.87
C VAL A 13 40.20 -39.72 -26.86
N ALA A 14 40.55 -40.95 -26.47
CA ALA A 14 40.43 -42.19 -27.22
C ALA A 14 38.99 -42.78 -27.19
N PRO A 15 38.61 -43.67 -28.13
CA PRO A 15 37.25 -44.19 -28.23
C PRO A 15 37.04 -45.42 -27.34
N LEU A 16 35.94 -45.45 -26.58
CA LEU A 16 35.44 -46.64 -25.89
C LEU A 16 34.36 -47.31 -26.75
N ASN A 17 34.74 -48.44 -27.36
CA ASN A 17 33.83 -49.40 -27.98
C ASN A 17 33.09 -50.22 -26.91
N THR A 18 31.76 -50.12 -26.83
CA THR A 18 30.92 -51.20 -26.28
C THR A 18 29.59 -51.29 -27.07
N PRO A 19 29.01 -52.50 -27.26
CA PRO A 19 27.95 -52.73 -28.24
C PRO A 19 26.54 -52.55 -27.66
N VAL A 20 25.63 -52.04 -28.50
CA VAL A 20 24.20 -51.86 -28.21
C VAL A 20 23.46 -53.21 -28.36
N PRO A 21 22.62 -53.65 -27.39
CA PRO A 21 21.76 -54.81 -27.58
C PRO A 21 20.57 -54.47 -28.46
N SER A 22 20.24 -55.38 -29.37
CA SER A 22 19.04 -55.32 -30.19
C SER A 22 17.80 -55.71 -29.36
N LEU A 23 16.78 -54.86 -29.37
CA LEU A 23 15.43 -55.24 -28.98
C LEU A 23 14.47 -54.86 -30.11
N ARG A 24 13.99 -55.90 -30.78
CA ARG A 24 12.85 -55.88 -31.69
C ARG A 24 11.56 -55.73 -30.88
N GLY A 25 10.65 -54.91 -31.40
CA GLY A 25 9.21 -55.04 -31.15
C GLY A 25 8.65 -54.05 -30.15
N GLU A 26 8.10 -52.93 -30.63
CA GLU A 26 6.66 -52.61 -30.54
C GLU A 26 6.41 -51.15 -30.95
N LYS A 27 5.35 -50.93 -31.71
CA LYS A 27 4.94 -49.63 -32.25
C LYS A 27 4.59 -48.66 -31.11
N ARG A 28 5.36 -47.58 -30.95
CA ARG A 28 4.90 -46.34 -30.30
C ARG A 28 5.25 -45.14 -31.17
N GLN A 29 4.22 -44.38 -31.57
CA GLN A 29 4.36 -43.06 -32.16
C GLN A 29 5.07 -42.15 -31.16
N PHE A 30 6.31 -41.75 -31.47
CA PHE A 30 6.95 -40.61 -30.85
C PHE A 30 6.66 -39.37 -31.71
N HIS A 31 5.91 -38.42 -31.15
CA HIS A 31 5.82 -37.07 -31.69
C HIS A 31 7.18 -36.38 -31.51
N PHE A 32 8.00 -36.38 -32.56
CA PHE A 32 9.18 -35.53 -32.66
C PHE A 32 8.73 -34.09 -32.97
N SER A 33 8.94 -33.18 -32.01
CA SER A 33 8.73 -31.75 -32.18
C SER A 33 9.64 -31.18 -33.28
N ARG A 34 9.06 -30.37 -34.17
CA ARG A 34 9.66 -29.70 -35.34
C ARG A 34 10.80 -28.69 -35.05
N ALA A 35 11.41 -28.73 -33.87
CA ALA A 35 12.47 -27.78 -33.48
C ALA A 35 13.82 -28.04 -34.17
N VAL A 36 14.08 -29.26 -34.68
CA VAL A 36 15.39 -29.62 -35.25
C VAL A 36 15.53 -29.25 -36.73
N ALA A 37 14.43 -28.93 -37.44
CA ALA A 37 14.50 -28.56 -38.86
C ALA A 37 14.91 -27.09 -39.10
N VAL A 38 14.85 -26.23 -38.08
CA VAL A 38 15.14 -24.78 -38.23
C VAL A 38 16.64 -24.48 -38.15
N VAL A 39 17.43 -25.35 -37.51
CA VAL A 39 18.88 -25.09 -37.33
C VAL A 39 19.70 -25.52 -38.57
N ALA A 40 19.19 -26.38 -39.44
CA ALA A 40 19.93 -26.85 -40.62
C ALA A 40 19.84 -25.93 -41.85
N ALA A 41 18.93 -24.95 -41.88
CA ALA A 41 18.70 -24.10 -43.07
C ALA A 41 19.50 -22.79 -43.09
N LEU A 42 20.20 -22.45 -42.00
CA LEU A 42 20.95 -21.18 -41.89
C LEU A 42 22.39 -21.22 -42.43
N VAL A 43 22.86 -22.36 -42.94
CA VAL A 43 24.25 -22.51 -43.44
C VAL A 43 24.37 -22.47 -44.97
N MET A 44 23.28 -22.48 -45.75
CA MET A 44 23.38 -22.44 -47.22
C MET A 44 22.38 -21.49 -47.90
N GLY A 45 22.54 -20.18 -47.65
CA GLY A 45 22.33 -19.09 -48.62
C GLY A 45 21.14 -19.12 -49.59
N GLY A 46 20.01 -19.77 -49.25
CA GLY A 46 18.87 -19.95 -50.14
C GLY A 46 17.60 -19.34 -49.56
N THR A 47 17.03 -18.36 -50.27
CA THR A 47 15.74 -17.76 -49.94
C THR A 47 14.63 -18.78 -50.18
N ILE A 48 14.10 -19.39 -49.11
CA ILE A 48 12.85 -20.17 -49.17
C ILE A 48 11.72 -19.25 -48.72
N ALA A 49 10.84 -18.89 -49.66
CA ALA A 49 9.56 -18.28 -49.35
C ALA A 49 8.68 -19.35 -48.66
N ILE A 50 8.64 -19.32 -47.33
CA ILE A 50 7.72 -20.15 -46.57
C ILE A 50 6.33 -19.49 -46.66
N SER A 51 5.47 -20.05 -47.51
CA SER A 51 4.02 -19.80 -47.45
C SER A 51 3.50 -20.35 -46.12
N LEU A 52 3.42 -19.51 -45.10
CA LEU A 52 2.73 -19.83 -43.85
C LEU A 52 1.24 -20.01 -44.13
N SER A 53 0.71 -21.21 -43.90
CA SER A 53 -0.74 -21.46 -43.87
C SER A 53 -1.43 -20.46 -42.93
N PRO A 54 -2.66 -19.98 -43.26
CA PRO A 54 -3.36 -18.94 -42.52
C PRO A 54 -3.99 -19.42 -41.19
N HIS A 55 -3.41 -20.45 -40.56
CA HIS A 55 -3.83 -20.95 -39.24
C HIS A 55 -2.82 -20.64 -38.13
N PHE A 56 -1.88 -19.73 -38.38
CA PHE A 56 -1.23 -19.02 -37.28
C PHE A 56 -2.26 -18.14 -36.59
N ASN A 57 -2.49 -18.45 -35.31
CA ASN A 57 -3.56 -17.89 -34.49
C ASN A 57 -3.28 -16.39 -34.20
N LEU A 58 -3.61 -15.52 -35.17
CA LEU A 58 -3.54 -14.05 -35.06
C LEU A 58 -4.39 -13.49 -33.90
N ALA A 59 -5.27 -14.30 -33.30
CA ALA A 59 -6.06 -13.91 -32.13
C ALA A 59 -5.20 -13.72 -30.87
N ALA A 60 -4.14 -14.51 -30.68
CA ALA A 60 -3.26 -14.40 -29.50
C ALA A 60 -2.42 -13.11 -29.52
N HIS A 61 -2.07 -12.59 -30.70
CA HIS A 61 -1.34 -11.32 -30.80
C HIS A 61 -2.22 -10.08 -30.61
N ARG A 62 -3.56 -10.20 -30.70
CA ARG A 62 -4.48 -9.08 -30.46
C ARG A 62 -4.99 -9.00 -29.02
N SER A 63 -5.01 -10.12 -28.28
CA SER A 63 -5.60 -10.16 -26.92
C SER A 63 -4.82 -9.39 -25.87
N ASP A 64 -3.51 -9.17 -26.09
CA ASP A 64 -2.60 -8.57 -25.10
C ASP A 64 -1.82 -7.37 -25.66
N ALA A 65 -2.22 -6.86 -26.82
CA ALA A 65 -1.56 -5.71 -27.45
C ALA A 65 -1.59 -4.44 -26.59
N PHE A 66 -2.54 -4.32 -25.64
CA PHE A 66 -2.57 -3.20 -24.69
C PHE A 66 -1.49 -3.30 -23.60
N LEU A 67 -0.89 -4.48 -23.38
CA LEU A 67 0.22 -4.64 -22.43
C LEU A 67 1.51 -3.98 -22.91
N THR A 68 1.57 -3.60 -24.20
CA THR A 68 2.66 -2.80 -24.77
C THR A 68 2.28 -1.32 -24.91
N GLU A 69 1.12 -0.91 -24.39
CA GLU A 69 0.76 0.52 -24.33
C GLU A 69 1.82 1.26 -23.51
N LYS A 70 2.33 2.34 -24.10
CA LYS A 70 3.20 3.27 -23.37
C LYS A 70 2.38 3.93 -22.27
N CYS A 71 3.07 4.31 -21.20
CA CYS A 71 2.45 5.10 -20.16
C CYS A 71 1.73 6.33 -20.77
N PRO A 72 0.42 6.51 -20.52
CA PRO A 72 -0.32 7.63 -21.10
C PRO A 72 -0.10 8.95 -20.34
N PHE A 73 0.57 8.88 -19.18
CA PHE A 73 0.83 10.04 -18.34
C PHE A 73 2.12 10.73 -18.80
N PRO A 74 2.12 12.06 -18.97
CA PRO A 74 3.34 12.79 -19.28
C PRO A 74 4.32 12.67 -18.11
N GLU A 75 5.61 12.77 -18.41
CA GLU A 75 6.62 12.88 -17.35
C GLU A 75 6.28 14.09 -16.47
N PRO A 76 5.96 13.88 -15.19
CA PRO A 76 5.54 14.96 -14.32
C PRO A 76 6.73 15.85 -13.96
N LYS A 77 6.51 17.18 -13.95
CA LYS A 77 7.51 18.13 -13.46
C LYS A 77 7.66 17.98 -11.94
N TYR A 78 8.89 17.77 -11.48
CA TYR A 78 9.18 17.70 -10.06
C TYR A 78 9.04 19.09 -9.42
N GLU A 79 8.11 19.19 -8.46
CA GLU A 79 7.94 20.36 -7.60
C GLU A 79 8.09 19.94 -6.13
N PRO A 80 9.02 20.53 -5.37
CA PRO A 80 9.24 20.14 -3.98
C PRO A 80 8.07 20.54 -3.09
N VAL A 81 7.57 19.59 -2.29
CA VAL A 81 6.43 19.83 -1.36
C VAL A 81 6.87 20.17 0.06
N PHE A 82 8.11 19.83 0.39
CA PHE A 82 8.65 19.96 1.73
C PHE A 82 8.64 21.40 2.30
N PRO A 83 8.74 22.51 1.53
CA PRO A 83 8.68 23.85 2.12
C PRO A 83 7.34 24.14 2.81
N CYS A 84 6.22 23.83 2.14
CA CYS A 84 4.88 23.95 2.72
C CYS A 84 4.69 23.02 3.92
N ASN A 85 5.21 21.79 3.81
CA ASN A 85 5.12 20.80 4.88
C ASN A 85 5.87 21.22 6.15
N ARG A 86 7.08 21.80 6.01
CA ARG A 86 7.89 22.35 7.10
C ARG A 86 7.17 23.52 7.77
N ALA A 87 6.61 24.45 7.00
CA ALA A 87 5.86 25.58 7.54
C ALA A 87 4.66 25.11 8.38
N ARG A 88 3.89 24.14 7.87
CA ARG A 88 2.77 23.54 8.60
C ARG A 88 3.23 22.78 9.86
N LEU A 89 4.27 21.96 9.75
CA LEU A 89 4.83 21.24 10.90
C LEU A 89 5.28 22.20 12.00
N SER A 90 5.91 23.32 11.63
CA SER A 90 6.35 24.38 12.54
C SER A 90 5.20 24.90 13.43
N GLN A 91 4.00 25.03 12.86
CA GLN A 91 2.81 25.48 13.59
C GLN A 91 2.37 24.46 14.64
N TYR A 92 2.35 23.18 14.29
CA TYR A 92 1.98 22.09 15.21
C TYR A 92 3.04 21.86 16.29
N LEU A 93 4.33 21.85 15.94
CA LEU A 93 5.43 21.74 16.92
C LEU A 93 5.39 22.88 17.93
N SER A 94 5.15 24.11 17.48
CA SER A 94 5.00 25.26 18.38
C SER A 94 3.79 25.16 19.31
N SER A 95 2.79 24.35 18.99
CA SER A 95 1.58 24.21 19.82
C SER A 95 1.63 22.97 20.73
N ALA A 96 2.41 21.96 20.33
CA ALA A 96 2.55 20.70 21.04
C ALA A 96 3.63 20.73 22.14
N LEU A 97 4.64 21.59 22.00
CA LEU A 97 5.73 21.69 22.97
C LEU A 97 5.26 22.43 24.26
N PRO A 98 5.73 22.02 25.46
CA PRO A 98 5.31 22.59 26.73
C PRO A 98 5.41 24.13 26.84
N PRO A 99 4.48 24.82 27.53
CA PRO A 99 4.57 26.23 27.89
C PRO A 99 5.86 26.63 28.62
N SER A 100 6.50 25.70 29.34
CA SER A 100 7.80 25.92 29.98
C SER A 100 8.97 26.06 28.99
N LEU A 101 8.80 25.65 27.73
CA LEU A 101 9.72 25.94 26.62
C LEU A 101 9.29 27.22 25.86
N HIS A 102 8.07 27.70 26.10
CA HIS A 102 7.59 29.00 25.62
C HIS A 102 8.01 30.16 26.54
N SER A 103 8.70 29.92 27.66
CA SER A 103 9.37 30.97 28.44
C SER A 103 10.63 31.47 27.70
N GLN A 104 10.33 32.31 26.72
CA GLN A 104 11.04 33.45 26.16
C GLN A 104 12.41 33.34 25.47
N ASN A 105 13.25 32.30 25.60
CA ASN A 105 14.51 32.34 24.83
C ASN A 105 15.05 31.03 24.22
N ALA A 106 14.60 29.84 24.61
CA ALA A 106 15.26 28.57 24.22
C ALA A 106 14.71 27.89 22.97
N SER A 107 15.61 27.45 22.08
CA SER A 107 15.25 26.61 20.93
C SER A 107 15.14 25.15 21.36
N THR A 108 14.11 24.45 20.87
CA THR A 108 13.96 23.00 21.07
C THR A 108 14.57 22.25 19.90
N TYR A 109 15.32 21.18 20.17
CA TYR A 109 15.99 20.40 19.13
C TYR A 109 15.37 19.01 19.03
N ILE A 110 15.07 18.62 17.79
CA ILE A 110 14.48 17.31 17.48
C ILE A 110 15.45 16.59 16.56
N VAL A 111 15.90 15.42 17.00
CA VAL A 111 16.84 14.58 16.27
C VAL A 111 16.05 13.50 15.55
N LEU A 112 16.14 13.51 14.22
CA LEU A 112 15.47 12.57 13.34
C LEU A 112 16.53 11.74 12.58
N PRO A 113 16.87 10.53 13.03
CA PRO A 113 17.74 9.66 12.25
C PRO A 113 17.12 9.37 10.87
N THR A 114 17.95 9.41 9.83
CA THR A 114 17.53 8.98 8.50
C THR A 114 17.34 7.46 8.47
N GLY A 115 16.73 6.93 7.40
CA GLY A 115 16.64 5.50 7.18
C GLY A 115 18.02 4.84 7.13
N VAL A 116 18.02 3.51 7.20
CA VAL A 116 19.20 2.66 6.99
C VAL A 116 18.78 1.57 6.00
N ARG A 117 19.63 1.27 5.02
CA ARG A 117 19.40 0.17 4.09
C ARG A 117 19.40 -1.17 4.84
N PRO A 118 18.28 -1.91 4.82
CA PRO A 118 18.22 -3.19 5.51
C PRO A 118 19.02 -4.24 4.73
N ILE A 119 19.89 -4.95 5.45
CA ILE A 119 20.73 -6.03 4.92
C ILE A 119 20.26 -7.36 5.52
N ARG A 120 20.30 -8.43 4.73
CA ARG A 120 19.99 -9.78 5.21
C ARG A 120 20.97 -10.20 6.32
N PRO A 121 20.52 -10.71 7.48
CA PRO A 121 21.40 -10.91 8.64
C PRO A 121 22.65 -11.78 8.42
N GLU A 122 22.58 -12.75 7.49
CA GLU A 122 23.62 -13.76 7.26
C GLU A 122 24.40 -13.54 5.96
N SER A 123 24.14 -12.44 5.22
CA SER A 123 24.77 -12.16 3.93
C SER A 123 24.94 -10.65 3.70
N ASP A 124 25.62 -10.28 2.64
CA ASP A 124 25.73 -8.89 2.16
C ASP A 124 24.55 -8.45 1.26
N GLY A 125 23.55 -9.32 1.03
CA GLY A 125 22.41 -8.98 0.20
C GLY A 125 21.48 -7.97 0.88
N GLU A 126 21.32 -6.80 0.27
CA GLU A 126 20.31 -5.81 0.65
C GLU A 126 18.89 -6.30 0.35
N TYR A 127 17.91 -5.92 1.18
CA TYR A 127 16.51 -6.01 0.75
C TYR A 127 16.24 -4.91 -0.28
N ALA A 128 15.55 -5.26 -1.37
CA ALA A 128 15.26 -4.33 -2.45
C ALA A 128 14.37 -3.16 -1.98
N GLY A 129 14.62 -1.97 -2.51
CA GLY A 129 13.70 -0.83 -2.41
C GLY A 129 13.84 0.03 -1.15
N PHE A 130 15.02 0.63 -0.92
CA PHE A 130 15.20 1.62 0.15
C PHE A 130 14.21 2.79 0.04
N LYS A 131 13.51 3.06 1.14
CA LYS A 131 12.64 4.22 1.34
C LYS A 131 13.00 4.89 2.67
N GLN A 132 12.99 6.22 2.68
CA GLN A 132 13.17 6.98 3.92
C GLN A 132 11.96 6.81 4.86
N PRO A 133 12.13 6.99 6.18
CA PRO A 133 11.00 7.09 7.10
C PRO A 133 10.03 8.18 6.66
N GLY A 134 8.71 7.95 6.78
CA GLY A 134 7.69 8.86 6.25
C GLY A 134 7.78 10.30 6.78
N ASN A 135 8.24 10.48 8.03
CA ASN A 135 8.46 11.82 8.60
C ASN A 135 9.66 12.54 7.98
N ILE A 136 10.70 11.81 7.55
CA ILE A 136 11.83 12.36 6.80
C ILE A 136 11.37 12.76 5.40
N VAL A 137 10.65 11.87 4.70
CA VAL A 137 10.06 12.18 3.38
C VAL A 137 9.19 13.43 3.46
N TYR A 138 8.38 13.57 4.51
CA TYR A 138 7.48 14.70 4.68
C TYR A 138 8.21 16.05 4.74
N ILE A 139 9.42 16.11 5.33
CA ILE A 139 10.21 17.34 5.50
C ILE A 139 11.41 17.47 4.55
N MET A 140 11.79 16.42 3.83
CA MET A 140 12.94 16.39 2.92
C MET A 140 12.60 16.01 1.48
N ASP A 141 11.36 15.58 1.21
CA ASP A 141 10.90 14.98 -0.05
C ASP A 141 11.42 13.57 -0.33
N ASP A 142 10.86 12.92 -1.36
CA ASP A 142 11.28 11.62 -1.85
C ASP A 142 12.70 11.65 -2.44
N ALA A 143 13.10 12.77 -3.06
CA ALA A 143 14.43 12.90 -3.67
C ALA A 143 15.59 12.76 -2.65
N PHE A 144 15.32 12.92 -1.35
CA PHE A 144 16.31 12.76 -0.30
C PHE A 144 16.61 11.28 -0.01
N LYS A 145 17.77 10.79 -0.48
CA LYS A 145 18.15 9.36 -0.39
C LYS A 145 19.35 9.05 0.52
N ILE A 146 19.84 10.03 1.30
CA ILE A 146 20.97 9.83 2.22
C ILE A 146 20.52 9.01 3.43
N ASP A 147 21.06 7.81 3.60
CA ASP A 147 20.84 6.94 4.74
C ASP A 147 21.98 7.04 5.78
N GLY A 148 21.75 6.53 6.99
CA GLY A 148 22.76 6.51 8.07
C GLY A 148 23.15 7.88 8.67
N GLY A 149 22.48 8.97 8.32
CA GLY A 149 22.69 10.32 8.88
C GLY A 149 21.59 10.77 9.86
N VAL A 150 21.53 12.08 10.08
CA VAL A 150 20.58 12.75 10.98
C VAL A 150 20.04 14.02 10.36
N VAL A 151 18.71 14.18 10.37
CA VAL A 151 18.06 15.47 10.18
C VAL A 151 17.80 16.09 11.56
N LEU A 152 18.33 17.29 11.77
CA LEU A 152 18.15 18.06 13.01
C LEU A 152 17.14 19.18 12.75
N LEU A 153 16.08 19.23 13.55
CA LEU A 153 15.16 20.36 13.56
C LEU A 153 15.43 21.24 14.77
N ALA A 154 15.59 22.55 14.55
CA ALA A 154 15.57 23.53 15.64
C ALA A 154 14.28 24.35 15.58
N VAL A 155 13.47 24.24 16.63
CA VAL A 155 12.24 25.01 16.78
C VAL A 155 12.55 26.24 17.65
N HIS A 156 12.55 27.42 17.04
CA HIS A 156 12.87 28.67 17.71
C HIS A 156 11.65 29.32 18.39
N PRO A 157 11.81 30.09 19.47
CA PRO A 157 10.75 30.91 20.04
C PRO A 157 10.19 31.92 19.01
N ARG A 158 8.88 32.16 19.02
CA ARG A 158 8.25 33.16 18.15
C ARG A 158 8.43 34.56 18.74
N ASN A 159 9.47 35.29 18.35
CA ASN A 159 9.54 36.73 18.59
C ASN A 159 8.78 37.46 17.46
N SER A 160 7.73 38.19 17.84
CA SER A 160 6.94 39.19 17.10
C SER A 160 7.07 39.30 15.57
N ILE A 161 5.96 39.00 14.88
CA ILE A 161 5.49 39.51 13.56
C ILE A 161 6.39 39.19 12.33
N ASP A 162 5.80 38.44 11.37
CA ASP A 162 6.25 38.20 9.99
C ASP A 162 7.50 37.31 9.71
N ILE A 163 7.59 36.11 10.29
CA ILE A 163 8.47 35.03 9.77
C ILE A 163 7.65 33.78 9.37
N PRO A 164 7.80 33.22 8.14
CA PRO A 164 6.96 32.11 7.65
C PRO A 164 7.10 30.78 8.41
N SER A 165 8.27 30.50 9.03
CA SER A 165 8.47 29.32 9.89
C SER A 165 9.56 29.54 10.91
N ASN A 166 9.27 29.25 12.19
CA ASN A 166 10.25 29.22 13.29
C ASN A 166 11.01 27.88 13.35
N LEU A 167 11.20 27.21 12.20
CA LEU A 167 11.79 25.88 12.08
C LEU A 167 13.04 25.93 11.21
N GLU A 168 14.19 25.72 11.83
CA GLU A 168 15.45 25.48 11.14
C GLU A 168 15.60 23.98 10.85
N VAL A 169 16.08 23.63 9.65
CA VAL A 169 16.35 22.24 9.26
C VAL A 169 17.81 22.12 8.84
N SER A 170 18.52 21.21 9.48
CA SER A 170 19.93 20.93 9.24
C SER A 170 20.16 19.45 9.02
N LEU A 171 21.21 19.09 8.28
CA LEU A 171 21.55 17.71 7.95
C LEU A 171 22.95 17.38 8.44
N PHE A 172 23.09 16.24 9.09
CA PHE A 172 24.36 15.62 9.43
C PHE A 172 24.48 14.31 8.67
N THR A 173 25.30 14.25 7.63
CA THR A 173 25.47 13.09 6.74
C THR A 173 26.24 11.97 7.44
N PRO A 174 26.13 10.71 7.00
CA PRO A 174 27.05 9.67 7.46
C PRO A 174 28.50 10.03 7.10
N ILE A 175 29.44 9.45 7.85
CA ILE A 175 30.86 9.48 7.50
C ILE A 175 31.09 8.41 6.42
N VAL A 176 31.49 8.83 5.23
CA VAL A 176 31.77 7.93 4.10
C VAL A 176 33.27 7.72 3.99
N SER A 177 33.71 6.48 4.04
CA SER A 177 35.14 6.13 3.86
C SER A 177 35.54 6.12 2.38
N ASP A 178 36.83 6.31 2.08
CA ASP A 178 37.36 6.17 0.72
C ASP A 178 36.94 4.84 0.06
N ARG A 179 36.91 3.76 0.86
CA ARG A 179 36.46 2.46 0.39
C ARG A 179 35.01 2.49 -0.03
N GLU A 180 34.13 3.08 0.79
CA GLU A 180 32.71 3.17 0.49
C GLU A 180 32.45 4.03 -0.75
N ALA A 181 33.14 5.17 -0.88
CA ALA A 181 33.05 6.04 -2.05
C ALA A 181 33.41 5.31 -3.36
N ILE A 182 34.39 4.39 -3.34
CA ILE A 182 34.73 3.55 -4.51
C ILE A 182 33.55 2.68 -4.96
N PHE A 183 32.74 2.15 -4.03
CA PHE A 183 31.65 1.22 -4.34
C PHE A 183 30.30 1.90 -4.55
N LEU A 184 29.99 2.94 -3.78
CA LEU A 184 28.68 3.58 -3.73
C LEU A 184 28.65 4.96 -4.39
N GLY A 185 29.82 5.49 -4.74
CA GLY A 185 29.99 6.86 -5.21
C GLY A 185 30.09 7.87 -4.06
N ASP A 186 30.45 9.10 -4.41
CA ASP A 186 30.51 10.20 -3.46
C ASP A 186 29.12 10.65 -3.01
N LEU A 187 29.03 11.13 -1.77
CA LEU A 187 27.87 11.91 -1.35
C LEU A 187 27.79 13.22 -2.14
N PRO A 188 26.58 13.75 -2.41
CA PRO A 188 26.45 15.10 -2.91
C PRO A 188 27.14 16.10 -1.98
N SER A 189 27.76 17.14 -2.54
CA SER A 189 28.48 18.13 -1.73
C SER A 189 27.55 18.82 -0.73
N PRO A 190 28.05 19.25 0.45
CA PRO A 190 27.25 19.97 1.44
C PRO A 190 26.49 21.17 0.86
N GLN A 191 27.13 21.91 -0.06
CA GLN A 191 26.50 23.04 -0.75
C GLN A 191 25.33 22.60 -1.64
N SER A 192 25.50 21.52 -2.41
CA SER A 192 24.43 20.97 -3.26
C SER A 192 23.24 20.52 -2.43
N LEU A 193 23.47 19.82 -1.31
CA LEU A 193 22.42 19.39 -0.38
C LEU A 193 21.70 20.58 0.26
N LYS A 194 22.47 21.61 0.63
CA LYS A 194 21.94 22.84 1.22
C LYS A 194 20.98 23.55 0.27
N GLU A 195 21.38 23.68 -0.99
CA GLU A 195 20.56 24.30 -2.03
C GLU A 195 19.34 23.43 -2.38
N GLN A 196 19.55 22.15 -2.68
CA GLN A 196 18.50 21.23 -3.12
C GLN A 196 17.37 21.07 -2.09
N PHE A 197 17.72 20.98 -0.81
CA PHE A 197 16.75 20.73 0.28
C PHE A 197 16.49 21.97 1.15
N SER A 198 16.96 23.14 0.73
CA SER A 198 16.81 24.42 1.46
C SER A 198 17.19 24.28 2.93
N LEU A 199 18.39 23.76 3.20
CA LEU A 199 18.88 23.49 4.55
C LEU A 199 19.64 24.68 5.11
N SER A 200 19.66 24.79 6.43
CA SER A 200 20.38 25.86 7.13
C SER A 200 21.85 25.51 7.33
N TYR A 201 22.11 24.24 7.65
CA TYR A 201 23.44 23.70 7.88
C TYR A 201 23.55 22.27 7.34
N VAL A 202 24.71 21.91 6.79
CA VAL A 202 25.06 20.56 6.34
C VAL A 202 26.49 20.27 6.74
N ASP A 203 26.70 19.15 7.42
CA ASP A 203 28.02 18.64 7.82
C ASP A 203 27.91 17.11 8.03
N ASP A 204 28.95 16.43 8.50
CA ASP A 204 28.87 15.01 8.86
C ASP A 204 28.55 14.81 10.36
N VAL A 205 28.07 13.60 10.71
CA VAL A 205 27.63 13.26 12.07
C VAL A 205 28.67 13.51 13.17
N SER A 206 29.98 13.48 12.88
CA SER A 206 31.01 13.76 13.90
C SER A 206 30.97 15.18 14.44
N SER A 207 30.40 16.12 13.68
CA SER A 207 30.24 17.52 14.09
C SER A 207 29.01 17.76 14.97
N LEU A 208 28.08 16.80 15.06
CA LEU A 208 26.76 16.99 15.71
C LEU A 208 26.89 17.42 17.17
N ALA A 209 27.77 16.76 17.94
CA ALA A 209 27.98 17.08 19.34
C ALA A 209 28.48 18.52 19.50
N THR A 210 29.56 18.87 18.80
CA THR A 210 30.14 20.22 18.83
C THR A 210 29.15 21.29 18.38
N PHE A 211 28.36 21.02 17.34
CA PHE A 211 27.32 21.93 16.85
C PHE A 211 26.27 22.24 17.92
N LEU A 212 25.74 21.21 18.59
CA LEU A 212 24.75 21.38 19.66
C LEU A 212 25.37 22.07 20.88
N ALA A 213 26.58 21.68 21.28
CA ALA A 213 27.29 22.28 22.41
C ALA A 213 27.44 23.80 22.24
N ASN A 214 27.91 24.25 21.07
CA ASN A 214 28.09 25.68 20.77
C ASN A 214 26.80 26.50 20.88
N ARG A 215 25.64 25.90 20.57
CA ARG A 215 24.34 26.58 20.70
C ARG A 215 23.78 26.55 22.13
N THR A 216 24.26 25.65 22.98
CA THR A 216 23.91 25.57 24.41
C THR A 216 24.77 26.46 25.31
N SER A 217 26.00 26.79 24.90
CA SER A 217 26.91 27.64 25.69
C SER A 217 26.55 29.13 25.69
N SER A 218 25.44 29.52 25.03
CA SER A 218 24.91 30.87 25.13
C SER A 218 24.40 31.12 26.56
N PRO A 219 24.80 32.20 27.25
CA PRO A 219 24.44 32.48 28.66
C PRO A 219 22.93 32.65 28.89
N VAL A 220 22.11 32.64 27.84
CA VAL A 220 20.66 32.77 27.87
C VAL A 220 19.94 31.40 27.93
N LEU A 221 20.62 30.27 27.70
CA LEU A 221 19.97 28.98 27.40
C LEU A 221 20.42 27.80 28.27
N THR A 222 19.87 27.69 29.48
CA THR A 222 20.13 26.56 30.39
C THR A 222 18.94 25.59 30.47
N THR A 223 18.65 24.88 29.37
CA THR A 223 18.13 23.48 29.35
C THR A 223 17.91 23.04 27.90
N LEU A 224 18.78 22.17 27.37
CA LEU A 224 18.58 21.55 26.06
C LEU A 224 17.62 20.36 26.21
N SER A 225 16.40 20.49 25.71
CA SER A 225 15.50 19.34 25.54
C SER A 225 15.73 18.72 24.16
N ILE A 226 16.30 17.51 24.11
CA ILE A 226 16.46 16.74 22.87
C ILE A 226 15.35 15.70 22.78
N HIS A 227 14.55 15.81 21.74
CA HIS A 227 13.49 14.87 21.43
C HIS A 227 13.97 13.92 20.35
N VAL A 228 13.91 12.61 20.62
CA VAL A 228 14.27 11.56 19.67
C VAL A 228 13.00 10.84 19.27
N LEU A 229 12.69 10.82 17.96
CA LEU A 229 11.59 10.01 17.45
C LEU A 229 12.04 8.56 17.34
N ARG A 230 11.13 7.65 17.72
CA ARG A 230 11.33 6.19 17.85
C ARG A 230 11.71 5.54 16.51
N HIS A 231 12.98 5.64 16.15
CA HIS A 231 13.66 4.78 15.19
C HIS A 231 14.98 4.34 15.84
N ARG A 232 15.49 3.16 15.46
CA ARG A 232 16.80 2.72 15.92
C ARG A 232 17.82 3.79 15.50
N LEU A 233 18.34 4.55 16.46
CA LEU A 233 19.49 5.41 16.21
C LEU A 233 20.66 4.50 15.81
N GLY A 234 21.39 4.90 14.77
CA GLY A 234 22.63 4.23 14.40
C GLY A 234 23.72 4.50 15.44
N GLY A 235 24.67 3.57 15.58
CA GLY A 235 25.77 3.66 16.55
C GLY A 235 26.45 5.03 16.58
N PRO A 236 26.95 5.56 15.45
CA PRO A 236 27.65 6.85 15.43
C PRO A 236 26.80 8.02 15.95
N VAL A 237 25.48 8.00 15.72
CA VAL A 237 24.58 9.05 16.22
C VAL A 237 24.37 8.92 17.72
N VAL A 238 24.20 7.70 18.22
CA VAL A 238 24.10 7.44 19.67
C VAL A 238 25.38 7.91 20.36
N ASP A 239 26.54 7.53 19.81
CA ASP A 239 27.85 7.86 20.37
C ASP A 239 28.03 9.39 20.50
N GLU A 240 27.64 10.16 19.48
CA GLU A 240 27.73 11.63 19.52
C GLU A 240 26.72 12.27 20.49
N LEU A 241 25.50 11.72 20.61
CA LEU A 241 24.52 12.22 21.58
C LEU A 241 24.93 11.90 23.03
N GLU A 242 25.51 10.73 23.28
CA GLU A 242 26.01 10.34 24.61
C GLU A 242 27.13 11.27 25.09
N ARG A 243 28.01 11.74 24.19
CA ARG A 243 29.08 12.72 24.51
C ARG A 243 28.56 14.03 25.09
N LEU A 244 27.31 14.40 24.84
CA LEU A 244 26.74 15.66 25.30
C LEU A 244 26.13 15.61 26.70
N ASN A 245 26.09 14.45 27.36
CA ASN A 245 25.40 14.26 28.66
C ASN A 245 23.96 14.81 28.66
N VAL A 246 23.27 14.74 27.51
CA VAL A 246 21.91 15.24 27.30
C VAL A 246 20.88 14.18 27.64
N THR A 247 19.76 14.59 28.23
CA THR A 247 18.64 13.67 28.45
C THR A 247 17.86 13.48 27.16
N MET A 248 17.97 12.31 26.54
CA MET A 248 17.14 11.93 25.40
C MET A 248 15.73 11.58 25.88
N LYS A 249 14.72 12.27 25.35
CA LYS A 249 13.32 11.96 25.63
C LYS A 249 12.62 11.46 24.36
N HIS A 250 12.02 10.28 24.44
CA HIS A 250 11.01 9.88 23.45
C HIS A 250 9.76 10.77 23.65
N SER A 251 9.34 11.47 22.61
CA SER A 251 8.31 12.51 22.71
C SER A 251 7.09 12.19 21.88
N GLU A 252 6.04 11.77 22.57
CA GLU A 252 4.71 11.58 21.99
C GLU A 252 4.14 12.89 21.44
N GLU A 253 4.52 14.04 22.00
CA GLU A 253 4.08 15.36 21.54
C GLU A 253 4.63 15.69 20.14
N VAL A 254 5.90 15.39 19.90
CA VAL A 254 6.52 15.54 18.57
C VAL A 254 5.92 14.54 17.59
N VAL A 255 5.71 13.28 17.99
CA VAL A 255 5.03 12.27 17.16
C VAL A 255 3.66 12.79 16.75
N GLU A 256 2.87 13.28 17.71
CA GLU A 256 1.52 13.79 17.49
C GLU A 256 1.52 15.00 16.55
N ALA A 257 2.48 15.93 16.69
CA ALA A 257 2.62 17.07 15.77
C ALA A 257 2.86 16.63 14.32
N PHE A 258 3.66 15.59 14.09
CA PHE A 258 3.83 15.00 12.76
C PHE A 258 2.53 14.36 12.24
N LYS A 259 1.78 13.66 13.08
CA LYS A 259 0.50 13.07 12.70
C LYS A 259 -0.50 14.16 12.29
N GLU A 260 -0.65 15.21 13.09
CA GLU A 260 -1.53 16.35 12.79
C GLU A 260 -1.12 17.03 11.46
N ALA A 261 0.19 17.28 11.26
CA ALA A 261 0.70 17.90 10.05
C ALA A 261 0.50 17.06 8.77
N ARG A 262 0.62 15.72 8.88
CA ARG A 262 0.46 14.79 7.74
C ARG A 262 -0.99 14.45 7.43
N PHE A 263 -1.89 14.54 8.41
CA PHE A 263 -3.29 14.14 8.25
C PHE A 263 -4.03 15.00 7.21
N VAL A 264 -3.81 16.31 7.22
CA VAL A 264 -4.35 17.28 6.25
C VAL A 264 -3.33 17.51 5.15
N LYS A 265 -3.70 17.39 3.87
CA LYS A 265 -2.75 17.47 2.75
C LYS A 265 -2.72 18.88 2.15
N SER A 266 -1.55 19.31 1.68
CA SER A 266 -1.42 20.51 0.86
C SER A 266 -1.91 20.24 -0.57
N LYS A 267 -2.05 21.29 -1.38
CA LYS A 267 -2.49 21.13 -2.78
C LYS A 267 -1.47 20.33 -3.60
N GLU A 268 -0.19 20.55 -3.33
CA GLU A 268 0.91 19.89 -4.02
C GLU A 268 1.00 18.41 -3.63
N GLU A 269 0.74 18.08 -2.36
CA GLU A 269 0.60 16.69 -1.90
C GLU A 269 -0.58 15.98 -2.56
N ILE A 270 -1.74 16.66 -2.64
CA ILE A 270 -2.93 16.13 -3.31
C ILE A 270 -2.63 15.83 -4.78
N ARG A 271 -1.89 16.69 -5.50
CA ARG A 271 -1.51 16.42 -6.89
C ARG A 271 -0.67 15.15 -7.04
N ARG A 272 0.24 14.86 -6.10
CA ARG A 272 1.04 13.62 -6.12
C ARG A 272 0.17 12.39 -5.87
N LEU A 273 -0.77 12.48 -4.93
CA LEU A 273 -1.75 11.42 -4.64
C LEU A 273 -2.72 11.20 -5.83
N GLU A 274 -3.14 12.27 -6.50
CA GLU A 274 -3.95 12.23 -7.72
C GLU A 274 -3.21 11.52 -8.86
N TYR A 275 -1.91 11.81 -9.02
CA TYR A 275 -1.08 11.13 -10.00
C TYR A 275 -0.97 9.63 -9.70
N ALA A 276 -0.62 9.26 -8.45
CA ALA A 276 -0.55 7.86 -8.03
C ALA A 276 -1.89 7.12 -8.25
N GLY A 277 -3.01 7.76 -7.88
CA GLY A 277 -4.35 7.22 -8.07
C GLY A 277 -4.76 7.06 -9.54
N ALA A 278 -4.37 8.01 -10.40
CA ALA A 278 -4.63 7.94 -11.83
C ALA A 278 -3.84 6.79 -12.49
N VAL A 279 -2.57 6.61 -12.10
CA VAL A 279 -1.74 5.48 -12.56
C VAL A 279 -2.37 4.16 -12.12
N ALA A 280 -2.71 4.00 -10.83
CA ALA A 280 -3.36 2.80 -10.33
C ALA A 280 -4.65 2.49 -11.12
N ALA A 281 -5.52 3.48 -11.32
CA ALA A 281 -6.76 3.29 -12.06
C ALA A 281 -6.54 2.85 -13.52
N TRP A 282 -5.53 3.40 -14.20
CA TRP A 282 -5.17 2.99 -15.56
C TRP A 282 -4.61 1.56 -15.60
N VAL A 283 -3.72 1.19 -14.66
CA VAL A 283 -3.17 -0.16 -14.57
C VAL A 283 -4.26 -1.18 -14.27
N HIS A 284 -5.18 -0.89 -13.34
CA HIS A 284 -6.35 -1.72 -13.08
C HIS A 284 -7.20 -1.96 -14.32
N GLU A 285 -7.37 -0.95 -15.18
CA GLU A 285 -8.09 -1.09 -16.44
C GLU A 285 -7.34 -2.02 -17.42
N MET A 286 -6.00 -1.97 -17.46
CA MET A 286 -5.21 -2.92 -18.25
C MET A 286 -5.35 -4.35 -17.70
N ILE A 287 -5.25 -4.52 -16.39
CA ILE A 287 -5.47 -5.79 -15.71
C ILE A 287 -6.87 -6.33 -15.99
N ARG A 288 -7.91 -5.49 -15.94
CA ARG A 288 -9.29 -5.86 -16.25
C ARG A 288 -9.41 -6.38 -17.68
N LYS A 289 -8.83 -5.67 -18.66
CA LYS A 289 -8.80 -6.11 -20.06
C LYS A 289 -8.13 -7.49 -20.15
N HIS A 290 -6.96 -7.66 -19.55
CA HIS A 290 -6.21 -8.93 -19.57
C HIS A 290 -6.99 -10.11 -18.98
N ILE A 291 -7.55 -9.93 -17.78
CA ILE A 291 -8.39 -10.93 -17.10
C ILE A 291 -9.61 -11.31 -17.96
N ALA A 292 -10.20 -10.35 -18.67
CA ALA A 292 -11.38 -10.57 -19.49
C ALA A 292 -11.05 -11.23 -20.85
N SER A 293 -10.05 -10.73 -21.58
CA SER A 293 -9.79 -11.10 -22.99
C SER A 293 -8.74 -12.16 -23.20
N SER A 294 -7.86 -12.43 -22.23
CA SER A 294 -6.79 -13.41 -22.42
C SER A 294 -7.37 -14.79 -22.74
N VAL A 295 -6.89 -15.35 -23.86
CA VAL A 295 -7.23 -16.70 -24.34
C VAL A 295 -6.32 -17.74 -23.68
N GLY A 296 -5.14 -17.33 -23.22
CA GLY A 296 -4.18 -18.17 -22.51
C GLY A 296 -4.50 -18.33 -21.02
N ASP A 297 -3.62 -19.07 -20.37
CA ASP A 297 -3.60 -19.17 -18.92
C ASP A 297 -3.23 -17.79 -18.32
N VAL A 298 -3.97 -17.39 -17.28
CA VAL A 298 -3.70 -16.17 -16.50
C VAL A 298 -3.51 -16.61 -15.07
N SER A 299 -2.44 -16.19 -14.42
CA SER A 299 -2.12 -16.61 -13.05
C SER A 299 -2.09 -15.43 -12.07
N GLU A 300 -2.18 -15.69 -10.75
CA GLU A 300 -2.16 -14.62 -9.73
C GLU A 300 -0.83 -13.84 -9.76
N ILE A 301 0.29 -14.56 -9.89
CA ILE A 301 1.63 -13.95 -9.94
C ILE A 301 1.87 -13.15 -11.22
N GLU A 302 1.31 -13.59 -12.35
CA GLU A 302 1.38 -12.85 -13.61
C GLU A 302 0.68 -11.50 -13.51
N LEU A 303 -0.52 -11.48 -12.90
CA LEU A 303 -1.27 -10.24 -12.68
C LEU A 303 -0.53 -9.28 -11.75
N ALA A 304 0.08 -9.77 -10.66
CA ALA A 304 0.89 -8.97 -9.75
C ALA A 304 2.16 -8.41 -10.42
N SER A 305 2.83 -9.25 -11.21
CA SER A 305 4.01 -8.84 -12.00
C SER A 305 3.65 -7.77 -13.02
N LEU A 306 2.54 -7.96 -13.74
CA LEU A 306 2.06 -7.02 -14.74
C LEU A 306 1.66 -5.68 -14.11
N PHE A 307 1.00 -5.72 -12.95
CA PHE A 307 0.64 -4.49 -12.22
C PHE A 307 1.88 -3.68 -11.86
N THR A 308 2.90 -4.35 -11.31
CA THR A 308 4.18 -3.75 -10.93
C THR A 308 4.90 -3.16 -12.15
N HIS A 309 4.95 -3.92 -13.25
CA HIS A 309 5.58 -3.49 -14.49
C HIS A 309 4.96 -2.20 -15.05
N LEU A 310 3.63 -2.19 -15.24
CA LEU A 310 2.92 -1.05 -15.82
C LEU A 310 2.98 0.18 -14.90
N SER A 311 2.87 0.00 -13.58
CA SER A 311 3.02 1.09 -12.61
C SER A 311 4.42 1.72 -12.70
N THR A 312 5.45 0.89 -12.81
CA THR A 312 6.85 1.33 -12.91
C THR A 312 7.10 2.17 -14.16
N LEU A 313 6.55 1.74 -15.30
CA LEU A 313 6.63 2.51 -16.56
C LEU A 313 5.93 3.87 -16.47
N CYS A 314 5.03 4.04 -15.49
CA CYS A 314 4.28 5.27 -15.24
C CYS A 314 4.79 6.09 -14.06
N TYR A 315 6.07 5.99 -13.74
CA TYR A 315 6.74 6.74 -12.67
C TYR A 315 6.27 6.40 -11.25
N ALA A 316 5.37 5.42 -11.10
CA ALA A 316 5.00 4.83 -9.82
C ALA A 316 5.92 3.63 -9.53
N ARG A 317 7.22 3.93 -9.40
CA ARG A 317 8.34 2.96 -9.42
C ARG A 317 8.22 1.89 -8.33
N LEU A 318 7.79 2.29 -7.15
CA LEU A 318 7.60 1.38 -6.02
C LEU A 318 6.12 1.10 -5.86
N GLN A 319 5.78 -0.12 -5.47
CA GLN A 319 4.43 -0.43 -5.02
C GLN A 319 4.24 0.17 -3.63
N ALA A 320 3.08 0.77 -3.37
CA ALA A 320 2.76 1.35 -2.06
C ALA A 320 2.69 0.27 -0.96
N TYR A 321 2.35 -0.96 -1.37
CA TYR A 321 2.33 -2.18 -0.58
C TYR A 321 2.46 -3.38 -1.55
N PRO A 322 2.84 -4.58 -1.07
CA PRO A 322 2.88 -5.78 -1.92
C PRO A 322 1.51 -6.04 -2.57
N PRO A 323 1.41 -6.17 -3.91
CA PRO A 323 0.14 -6.43 -4.58
C PRO A 323 -0.58 -7.66 -4.03
N ILE A 324 -1.86 -7.50 -3.72
CA ILE A 324 -2.76 -8.54 -3.25
C ILE A 324 -3.60 -8.99 -4.45
N VAL A 325 -3.28 -10.16 -5.00
CA VAL A 325 -4.02 -10.77 -6.11
C VAL A 325 -4.51 -12.14 -5.70
N GLY A 326 -5.79 -12.23 -5.35
CA GLY A 326 -6.44 -13.46 -4.92
C GLY A 326 -7.56 -13.90 -5.87
N ALA A 327 -7.49 -15.12 -6.38
CA ALA A 327 -8.52 -15.73 -7.21
C ALA A 327 -9.35 -16.79 -6.43
N GLY A 328 -10.65 -16.86 -6.72
CA GLY A 328 -11.56 -17.77 -6.04
C GLY A 328 -11.55 -17.58 -4.53
N SER A 329 -11.33 -18.64 -3.76
CA SER A 329 -11.26 -18.58 -2.30
C SER A 329 -10.13 -17.69 -1.76
N HIS A 330 -9.04 -17.48 -2.51
CA HIS A 330 -7.97 -16.54 -2.10
C HIS A 330 -8.46 -15.09 -2.03
N ALA A 331 -9.50 -14.72 -2.79
CA ALA A 331 -10.14 -13.40 -2.70
C ALA A 331 -10.80 -13.14 -1.33
N SER A 332 -11.00 -14.17 -0.50
CA SER A 332 -11.50 -14.04 0.87
C SER A 332 -10.39 -13.71 1.90
N VAL A 333 -9.11 -13.76 1.51
CA VAL A 333 -7.97 -13.49 2.39
C VAL A 333 -7.59 -12.02 2.26
N LEU A 334 -7.90 -11.22 3.28
CA LEU A 334 -7.82 -9.75 3.21
C LEU A 334 -6.45 -9.21 2.80
N HIS A 335 -5.38 -9.73 3.43
CA HIS A 335 -3.98 -9.43 3.12
C HIS A 335 -3.30 -10.66 2.51
N TYR A 336 -3.88 -11.20 1.43
CA TYR A 336 -3.33 -12.34 0.70
C TYR A 336 -1.90 -12.04 0.24
N ARG A 337 -0.93 -12.82 0.74
CA ARG A 337 0.49 -12.69 0.38
C ARG A 337 0.84 -13.72 -0.66
N ILE A 338 0.77 -13.34 -1.93
CA ILE A 338 0.96 -14.23 -3.09
C ILE A 338 2.20 -15.14 -2.89
N GLU A 339 3.33 -14.57 -2.49
CA GLU A 339 4.60 -15.29 -2.31
C GLU A 339 4.54 -16.45 -1.29
N ASP A 340 3.59 -16.46 -0.36
CA ASP A 340 3.43 -17.51 0.65
C ASP A 340 2.70 -18.77 0.11
N HIS A 341 2.22 -18.75 -1.14
CA HIS A 341 1.35 -19.80 -1.70
C HIS A 341 1.99 -20.61 -2.85
N ALA A 342 1.88 -21.95 -2.77
CA ALA A 342 2.52 -22.88 -3.71
C ALA A 342 1.87 -22.97 -5.11
N HIS A 343 0.78 -22.26 -5.38
CA HIS A 343 -0.07 -22.45 -6.56
C HIS A 343 -0.29 -21.19 -7.39
N ILE A 344 0.49 -20.14 -7.13
CA ILE A 344 0.33 -18.82 -7.77
C ILE A 344 0.60 -18.80 -9.27
N TYR A 345 1.29 -19.82 -9.80
CA TYR A 345 1.52 -20.03 -11.24
C TYR A 345 0.42 -20.85 -11.92
N LYS A 346 -0.52 -21.43 -11.16
CA LYS A 346 -1.61 -22.21 -11.75
C LYS A 346 -2.56 -21.27 -12.49
N PRO A 347 -3.13 -21.72 -13.63
CA PRO A 347 -4.11 -20.93 -14.35
C PRO A 347 -5.36 -20.68 -13.51
N ILE A 348 -5.80 -19.42 -13.45
CA ILE A 348 -7.06 -19.00 -12.89
C ILE A 348 -8.19 -19.50 -13.81
N LYS A 349 -9.12 -20.27 -13.24
CA LYS A 349 -10.26 -20.83 -13.95
C LYS A 349 -11.19 -19.72 -14.47
N ARG A 350 -11.72 -19.87 -15.69
CA ARG A 350 -12.78 -18.98 -16.20
C ARG A 350 -14.01 -19.00 -15.30
N GLY A 351 -14.59 -17.83 -15.07
CA GLY A 351 -15.69 -17.62 -14.13
C GLY A 351 -15.25 -17.42 -12.68
N SER A 352 -13.97 -17.63 -12.33
CA SER A 352 -13.48 -17.30 -10.98
C SER A 352 -13.49 -15.79 -10.73
N THR A 353 -13.85 -15.42 -9.51
CA THR A 353 -13.57 -14.09 -8.97
C THR A 353 -12.06 -13.87 -8.90
N VAL A 354 -11.59 -12.67 -9.21
CA VAL A 354 -10.20 -12.23 -9.03
C VAL A 354 -10.22 -10.87 -8.34
N LEU A 355 -9.83 -10.83 -7.08
CA LEU A 355 -9.65 -9.59 -6.33
C LEU A 355 -8.21 -9.13 -6.54
N VAL A 356 -8.06 -7.91 -7.05
CA VAL A 356 -6.78 -7.24 -7.26
C VAL A 356 -6.82 -5.97 -6.42
N ASP A 357 -6.02 -5.95 -5.38
CA ASP A 357 -5.75 -4.81 -4.52
C ASP A 357 -4.27 -4.46 -4.69
N ALA A 358 -4.02 -3.39 -5.43
CA ALA A 358 -2.68 -2.99 -5.79
C ALA A 358 -2.64 -1.51 -6.18
N ALA A 359 -1.58 -0.83 -5.76
CA ALA A 359 -1.29 0.52 -6.19
C ALA A 359 0.20 0.83 -6.05
N GLY A 360 0.67 1.74 -6.91
CA GLY A 360 2.00 2.32 -6.81
C GLY A 360 2.04 3.56 -5.94
N GLU A 361 3.24 3.99 -5.58
CA GLU A 361 3.51 5.31 -5.01
C GLU A 361 4.23 6.20 -6.02
N TYR A 362 3.83 7.47 -6.07
CA TYR A 362 4.48 8.48 -6.89
C TYR A 362 5.20 9.49 -5.97
N LEU A 363 6.53 9.59 -6.10
CA LEU A 363 7.38 10.39 -5.21
C LEU A 363 7.07 10.13 -3.73
N SER A 364 7.01 8.86 -3.33
CA SER A 364 6.64 8.38 -2.00
C SER A 364 5.19 8.67 -1.53
N TYR A 365 4.33 9.29 -2.35
CA TYR A 365 2.89 9.45 -2.05
C TYR A 365 2.12 8.24 -2.58
N ALA A 366 1.52 7.48 -1.67
CA ALA A 366 0.82 6.23 -1.95
C ALA A 366 -0.55 6.45 -2.59
N SER A 367 -0.98 5.48 -3.37
CA SER A 367 -2.41 5.25 -3.66
C SER A 367 -2.81 3.90 -3.09
N ASP A 368 -4.11 3.64 -3.05
CA ASP A 368 -4.69 2.38 -2.59
C ASP A 368 -5.97 2.10 -3.37
N VAL A 369 -5.98 1.04 -4.18
CA VAL A 369 -7.09 0.75 -5.08
C VAL A 369 -7.30 -0.75 -5.16
N THR A 370 -8.50 -1.17 -4.75
CA THR A 370 -9.01 -2.52 -4.96
C THR A 370 -10.11 -2.57 -6.03
N ARG A 371 -10.01 -3.57 -6.91
CA ARG A 371 -11.07 -3.99 -7.83
C ARG A 371 -11.26 -5.50 -7.76
N THR A 372 -12.50 -5.93 -7.93
CA THR A 372 -12.83 -7.34 -8.11
C THR A 372 -13.35 -7.59 -9.52
N TYR A 373 -12.77 -8.57 -10.19
CA TYR A 373 -13.04 -8.95 -11.58
C TYR A 373 -13.53 -10.38 -11.68
N ILE A 374 -14.07 -10.75 -12.84
CA ILE A 374 -14.41 -12.13 -13.18
C ILE A 374 -13.53 -12.59 -14.34
N ARG A 375 -12.82 -13.71 -14.18
CA ARG A 375 -11.99 -14.29 -15.25
C ARG A 375 -12.84 -14.64 -16.46
N GLY A 376 -12.52 -14.05 -17.60
CA GLY A 376 -13.29 -14.18 -18.85
C GLY A 376 -14.39 -13.12 -19.02
N GLY A 377 -14.57 -12.22 -18.05
CA GLY A 377 -15.51 -11.09 -18.11
C GLY A 377 -16.94 -11.41 -17.67
N LYS A 378 -17.81 -10.38 -17.69
CA LYS A 378 -19.19 -10.40 -17.14
C LYS A 378 -20.10 -11.55 -17.60
N TRP A 379 -19.86 -12.11 -18.78
CA TRP A 379 -20.65 -13.21 -19.33
C TRP A 379 -20.40 -14.54 -18.60
N HIS A 380 -19.25 -14.69 -17.94
CA HIS A 380 -18.91 -15.85 -17.12
C HIS A 380 -19.28 -15.67 -15.64
N ALA A 381 -19.80 -14.51 -15.25
CA ALA A 381 -20.14 -14.22 -13.87
C ALA A 381 -21.44 -14.92 -13.45
N SER A 382 -21.39 -15.66 -12.33
CA SER A 382 -22.57 -16.31 -11.73
C SER A 382 -23.57 -15.26 -11.21
N LYS A 383 -24.77 -15.72 -10.86
CA LYS A 383 -25.79 -14.84 -10.28
C LYS A 383 -25.34 -14.31 -8.92
N GLU A 384 -24.73 -15.16 -8.12
CA GLU A 384 -24.23 -14.91 -6.77
C GLU A 384 -23.11 -13.88 -6.81
N GLN A 385 -22.12 -14.05 -7.71
CA GLN A 385 -21.06 -13.07 -7.93
C GLN A 385 -21.62 -11.70 -8.31
N LYS A 386 -22.57 -11.63 -9.25
CA LYS A 386 -23.20 -10.36 -9.66
C LYS A 386 -23.94 -9.68 -8.51
N ARG A 387 -24.66 -10.45 -7.67
CA ARG A 387 -25.38 -9.92 -6.50
C ARG A 387 -24.42 -9.32 -5.49
N VAL A 388 -23.35 -10.02 -5.13
CA VAL A 388 -22.36 -9.54 -4.16
C VAL A 388 -21.58 -8.33 -4.69
N LEU A 389 -21.16 -8.36 -5.96
CA LEU A 389 -20.53 -7.22 -6.64
C LEU A 389 -21.42 -5.96 -6.58
N LYS A 390 -22.72 -6.10 -6.86
CA LYS A 390 -23.69 -5.00 -6.78
C LYS A 390 -23.88 -4.50 -5.34
N ALA A 391 -23.96 -5.42 -4.37
CA ALA A 391 -24.12 -5.08 -2.95
C ALA A 391 -22.95 -4.21 -2.44
N VAL A 392 -21.71 -4.66 -2.69
CA VAL A 392 -20.49 -3.92 -2.34
C VAL A 392 -20.46 -2.55 -3.02
N ARG A 393 -20.84 -2.48 -4.31
CA ARG A 393 -20.92 -1.21 -5.03
C ARG A 393 -21.90 -0.23 -4.40
N LYS A 394 -23.10 -0.71 -4.02
CA LYS A 394 -24.12 0.12 -3.38
C LYS A 394 -23.62 0.65 -2.04
N ALA A 395 -22.97 -0.19 -1.23
CA ALA A 395 -22.35 0.24 0.03
C ALA A 395 -21.31 1.33 -0.18
N TYR A 396 -20.43 1.17 -1.19
CA TYR A 396 -19.44 2.18 -1.57
C TYR A 396 -20.09 3.51 -1.95
N GLU A 397 -21.09 3.50 -2.85
CA GLU A 397 -21.76 4.72 -3.32
C GLU A 397 -22.46 5.46 -2.19
N LYS A 398 -23.10 4.73 -1.26
CA LYS A 398 -23.75 5.32 -0.09
C LYS A 398 -22.75 5.90 0.90
N ALA A 399 -21.63 5.23 1.12
CA ALA A 399 -20.55 5.72 1.98
C ALA A 399 -19.92 7.00 1.42
N VAL A 400 -19.52 7.00 0.15
CA VAL A 400 -18.95 8.19 -0.51
C VAL A 400 -19.92 9.36 -0.48
N GLY A 401 -21.22 9.12 -0.66
CA GLY A 401 -22.25 10.17 -0.64
C GLY A 401 -22.43 10.90 0.70
N VAL A 402 -21.84 10.39 1.80
CA VAL A 402 -21.91 11.02 3.12
C VAL A 402 -20.55 11.58 3.60
N VAL A 403 -19.47 11.39 2.83
CA VAL A 403 -18.16 11.96 3.11
C VAL A 403 -18.18 13.47 2.82
N ARG A 404 -17.74 14.26 3.80
CA ARG A 404 -17.52 15.71 3.72
C ARG A 404 -16.72 16.15 4.94
N GLU A 405 -16.22 17.38 4.91
CA GLU A 405 -15.60 18.02 6.06
C GLU A 405 -16.52 17.95 7.31
N GLY A 406 -15.92 17.63 8.46
CA GLY A 406 -16.60 17.54 9.75
C GLY A 406 -17.44 16.27 9.94
N ALA A 407 -17.59 15.41 8.92
CA ALA A 407 -18.25 14.12 9.10
C ALA A 407 -17.48 13.25 10.10
N ARG A 408 -18.19 12.49 10.93
CA ARG A 408 -17.58 11.48 11.80
C ARG A 408 -17.33 10.22 11.00
N TRP A 409 -16.11 9.70 11.05
CA TRP A 409 -15.74 8.46 10.37
C TRP A 409 -16.66 7.30 10.75
N SER A 410 -17.02 7.18 12.03
CA SER A 410 -17.96 6.14 12.50
C SER A 410 -19.33 6.21 11.84
N ASP A 411 -19.80 7.41 11.49
CA ASP A 411 -21.11 7.57 10.84
C ASP A 411 -21.04 7.12 9.37
N VAL A 412 -19.94 7.43 8.68
CA VAL A 412 -19.67 6.97 7.29
C VAL A 412 -19.57 5.45 7.26
N GLU A 413 -18.85 4.86 8.21
CA GLU A 413 -18.74 3.41 8.36
C GLU A 413 -20.09 2.75 8.67
N GLY A 414 -20.87 3.33 9.59
CA GLY A 414 -22.20 2.84 9.93
C GLY A 414 -23.14 2.78 8.72
N VAL A 415 -23.05 3.75 7.80
CA VAL A 415 -23.82 3.75 6.54
C VAL A 415 -23.44 2.56 5.66
N ALA A 416 -22.14 2.35 5.40
CA ALA A 416 -21.68 1.24 4.56
C ALA A 416 -22.09 -0.13 5.13
N ARG A 417 -21.86 -0.33 6.43
CA ARG A 417 -22.16 -1.59 7.11
C ARG A 417 -23.64 -1.91 7.15
N ARG A 418 -24.50 -0.90 7.36
CA ARG A 418 -25.96 -1.05 7.25
C ARG A 418 -26.36 -1.53 5.87
N VAL A 419 -25.87 -0.86 4.81
CA VAL A 419 -26.18 -1.22 3.42
C VAL A 419 -25.73 -2.65 3.11
N ILE A 420 -24.58 -3.09 3.62
CA ILE A 420 -24.14 -4.48 3.47
C ILE A 420 -25.14 -5.46 4.08
N VAL A 421 -25.62 -5.20 5.31
CA VAL A 421 -26.62 -6.07 5.95
C VAL A 421 -27.94 -6.09 5.18
N GLU A 422 -28.44 -4.92 4.75
CA GLU A 422 -29.65 -4.79 3.93
C GLU A 422 -29.53 -5.57 2.61
N GLU A 423 -28.38 -5.47 1.94
CA GLU A 423 -28.15 -6.20 0.69
C GLU A 423 -28.01 -7.71 0.95
N LEU A 424 -27.36 -8.14 2.03
CA LEU A 424 -27.26 -9.57 2.37
C LEU A 424 -28.61 -10.19 2.74
N LEU A 425 -29.52 -9.42 3.37
CA LEU A 425 -30.92 -9.79 3.57
C LEU A 425 -31.65 -9.94 2.23
N GLY A 426 -31.50 -8.96 1.33
CA GLY A 426 -32.06 -9.03 -0.03
C GLY A 426 -31.45 -10.13 -0.90
N ILE A 427 -30.23 -10.58 -0.59
CA ILE A 427 -29.60 -11.72 -1.24
C ILE A 427 -30.18 -13.05 -0.72
N GLY A 428 -30.59 -13.10 0.55
CA GLY A 428 -31.00 -14.32 1.25
C GLY A 428 -29.85 -15.01 1.99
N ILE A 429 -28.70 -14.34 2.13
CA ILE A 429 -27.58 -14.82 2.97
C ILE A 429 -27.89 -14.58 4.45
N LEU A 430 -28.57 -13.47 4.73
CA LEU A 430 -29.14 -13.20 6.03
C LEU A 430 -30.67 -13.32 5.94
N HIS A 431 -31.29 -13.54 7.09
CA HIS A 431 -32.74 -13.45 7.24
C HIS A 431 -33.09 -12.77 8.57
N VAL A 432 -34.35 -12.35 8.68
CA VAL A 432 -34.91 -11.79 9.92
C VAL A 432 -35.58 -12.94 10.70
N PRO A 433 -35.07 -13.29 11.90
CA PRO A 433 -35.72 -14.27 12.75
C PRO A 433 -37.14 -13.85 13.14
N SER A 434 -37.98 -14.85 13.45
CA SER A 434 -39.35 -14.58 13.91
C SER A 434 -39.36 -13.71 15.16
N GLY A 435 -40.13 -12.62 15.13
CA GLY A 435 -40.23 -11.66 16.23
C GLY A 435 -39.18 -10.55 16.23
N GLU A 436 -38.27 -10.53 15.25
CA GLU A 436 -37.29 -9.46 15.06
C GLU A 436 -37.57 -8.62 13.81
N THR A 437 -36.87 -7.50 13.67
CA THR A 437 -36.94 -6.59 12.52
C THR A 437 -35.61 -6.53 11.77
N GLU A 438 -35.59 -5.98 10.56
CA GLU A 438 -34.33 -5.72 9.84
C GLU A 438 -33.37 -4.84 10.66
N ALA A 439 -33.90 -3.89 11.43
CA ALA A 439 -33.10 -3.03 12.31
C ALA A 439 -32.40 -3.83 13.43
N ASP A 440 -33.01 -4.93 13.90
CA ASP A 440 -32.40 -5.81 14.90
C ASP A 440 -31.24 -6.62 14.28
N VAL A 441 -31.40 -7.08 13.03
CA VAL A 441 -30.31 -7.73 12.28
C VAL A 441 -29.12 -6.77 12.09
N VAL A 442 -29.39 -5.52 11.72
CA VAL A 442 -28.38 -4.44 11.59
C VAL A 442 -27.65 -4.21 12.92
N LYS A 443 -28.39 -4.14 14.03
CA LYS A 443 -27.84 -3.94 15.39
C LYS A 443 -27.10 -5.16 15.94
N SER A 444 -27.42 -6.36 15.47
CA SER A 444 -26.84 -7.61 15.98
C SER A 444 -25.32 -7.69 15.83
N GLY A 445 -24.75 -6.95 14.87
CA GLY A 445 -23.34 -7.04 14.50
C GLY A 445 -23.00 -8.20 13.57
N VAL A 446 -23.98 -8.95 13.05
CA VAL A 446 -23.72 -10.06 12.09
C VAL A 446 -22.99 -9.61 10.83
N GLY A 447 -23.17 -8.35 10.40
CA GLY A 447 -22.43 -7.80 9.27
C GLY A 447 -20.90 -7.83 9.43
N TRP A 448 -20.39 -7.85 10.66
CA TRP A 448 -18.95 -7.99 10.93
C TRP A 448 -18.38 -9.34 10.49
N ILE A 449 -19.20 -10.37 10.33
CA ILE A 449 -18.75 -11.67 9.81
C ILE A 449 -18.40 -11.58 8.32
N PHE A 450 -19.09 -10.70 7.60
CA PHE A 450 -18.97 -10.55 6.15
C PHE A 450 -18.11 -9.35 5.74
N MET A 451 -17.98 -8.31 6.57
CA MET A 451 -17.01 -7.22 6.41
C MET A 451 -16.21 -7.06 7.70
N PRO A 452 -15.17 -7.91 7.91
CA PRO A 452 -14.47 -7.97 9.18
C PRO A 452 -13.36 -6.92 9.33
N HIS A 453 -13.09 -6.09 8.31
CA HIS A 453 -12.15 -4.96 8.40
C HIS A 453 -12.90 -3.62 8.48
N GLY A 454 -12.18 -2.52 8.75
CA GLY A 454 -12.73 -1.16 8.73
C GLY A 454 -13.12 -0.70 7.32
N LEU A 455 -13.93 0.36 7.21
CA LEU A 455 -14.39 0.86 5.90
C LEU A 455 -13.27 1.49 5.03
N GLY A 456 -12.13 1.82 5.63
CA GLY A 456 -11.06 2.59 5.00
C GLY A 456 -10.17 3.28 6.02
N HIS A 457 -9.21 4.05 5.55
CA HIS A 457 -8.18 4.70 6.37
C HIS A 457 -7.61 5.94 5.66
N PRO A 458 -6.88 6.82 6.37
CA PRO A 458 -6.13 7.89 5.72
C PRO A 458 -5.00 7.35 4.83
N VAL A 459 -4.73 8.06 3.74
CA VAL A 459 -3.65 7.78 2.78
C VAL A 459 -2.79 9.03 2.62
N GLY A 460 -1.49 8.84 2.44
CA GLY A 460 -0.51 9.93 2.29
C GLY A 460 0.83 9.39 1.83
N ILE A 461 1.88 9.70 2.58
CA ILE A 461 3.22 9.13 2.33
C ILE A 461 3.27 7.63 2.66
N ASP A 462 2.48 7.23 3.66
CA ASP A 462 2.22 5.84 3.97
C ASP A 462 0.81 5.47 3.45
N VAL A 463 0.62 4.23 3.01
CA VAL A 463 -0.70 3.72 2.58
C VAL A 463 -1.72 3.81 3.73
N HIS A 464 -1.31 3.37 4.92
CA HIS A 464 -2.00 3.57 6.19
C HIS A 464 -1.39 4.79 6.90
N ASP A 465 -1.72 5.99 6.41
CA ASP A 465 -1.20 7.26 6.94
C ASP A 465 -1.68 7.51 8.37
N PRO A 466 -0.90 8.17 9.25
CA PRO A 466 -1.19 8.15 10.66
C PRO A 466 -2.38 9.05 11.02
N ILE A 467 -3.18 8.59 11.98
CA ILE A 467 -4.30 9.34 12.57
C ILE A 467 -3.83 10.04 13.85
N PRO A 468 -4.00 11.36 13.98
CA PRO A 468 -3.72 12.08 15.22
C PRO A 468 -4.69 11.65 16.35
N SER A 469 -4.15 11.53 17.55
CA SER A 469 -4.84 11.16 18.78
C SER A 469 -5.90 12.19 19.18
N LYS A 470 -5.66 13.49 18.94
CA LYS A 470 -6.63 14.57 19.28
C LYS A 470 -7.85 14.62 18.38
N CYS A 471 -7.86 13.90 17.26
CA CYS A 471 -9.05 13.76 16.45
C CYS A 471 -10.13 12.86 17.09
N LEU A 472 -9.84 12.23 18.25
CA LEU A 472 -10.80 11.54 19.10
C LEU A 472 -11.48 12.55 20.06
N PRO A 473 -12.80 12.45 20.28
CA PRO A 473 -13.83 13.34 19.75
C PRO A 473 -13.97 14.71 20.46
N LEU A 474 -14.36 15.71 19.65
CA LEU A 474 -15.03 16.93 20.13
C LEU A 474 -16.34 16.56 20.84
N SER A 475 -16.66 17.32 21.90
CA SER A 475 -17.94 17.28 22.62
C SER A 475 -19.12 17.20 21.65
N ALA A 476 -20.14 16.41 22.00
CA ALA A 476 -21.36 16.07 21.27
C ALA A 476 -22.09 17.22 20.54
N GLN A 477 -21.48 17.83 19.53
CA GLN A 477 -22.15 18.69 18.58
C GLN A 477 -22.64 17.81 17.42
N SER A 478 -23.93 17.94 17.15
CA SER A 478 -24.72 17.12 16.26
C SER A 478 -24.10 17.03 14.87
N SER A 479 -23.53 15.86 14.54
CA SER A 479 -23.30 15.44 13.15
C SER A 479 -24.63 15.60 12.38
N PRO A 480 -24.65 16.27 11.21
CA PRO A 480 -25.85 16.46 10.41
C PRO A 480 -26.34 15.17 9.72
N LEU A 481 -25.67 14.04 9.95
CA LEU A 481 -26.15 12.73 9.52
C LEU A 481 -27.32 12.29 10.41
N SER A 482 -28.37 11.75 9.77
CA SER A 482 -29.62 11.39 10.44
C SER A 482 -29.41 10.38 11.58
N SER A 483 -30.34 10.32 12.54
CA SER A 483 -30.34 9.29 13.59
C SER A 483 -30.20 7.88 13.01
N ALA A 484 -30.71 7.65 11.79
CA ALA A 484 -30.60 6.40 11.07
C ALA A 484 -29.17 6.04 10.60
N SER A 485 -28.14 6.88 10.66
CA SER A 485 -26.76 6.39 10.48
C SER A 485 -26.17 5.82 11.78
N ARG A 486 -26.81 6.07 12.93
CA ARG A 486 -26.30 5.75 14.27
C ARG A 486 -26.77 4.41 14.83
N ASP A 487 -27.73 3.73 14.19
CA ASP A 487 -28.22 2.45 14.73
C ASP A 487 -27.36 1.21 14.37
N TYR A 488 -26.24 1.38 13.65
CA TYR A 488 -25.31 0.27 13.41
C TYR A 488 -24.20 0.25 14.47
N THR A 489 -23.92 -0.93 15.06
CA THR A 489 -22.79 -1.08 15.98
C THR A 489 -21.45 -1.07 15.24
N THR A 490 -20.72 0.04 15.29
CA THR A 490 -19.35 0.13 14.75
C THR A 490 -18.32 -0.56 15.63
N THR A 491 -18.72 -1.19 16.72
CA THR A 491 -17.83 -2.04 17.52
C THR A 491 -18.02 -3.49 17.07
N PRO A 492 -16.93 -4.22 16.79
CA PRO A 492 -17.02 -5.64 16.46
C PRO A 492 -17.59 -6.43 17.65
N PRO A 493 -18.36 -7.51 17.40
CA PRO A 493 -18.79 -8.43 18.45
C PRO A 493 -17.58 -8.95 19.26
N PRO A 494 -17.73 -9.14 20.59
CA PRO A 494 -16.65 -9.64 21.45
C PRO A 494 -15.94 -10.88 20.91
N ILE A 495 -16.66 -11.81 20.28
CA ILE A 495 -16.05 -12.98 19.63
C ILE A 495 -14.97 -12.63 18.60
N LEU A 496 -15.15 -11.57 17.81
CA LEU A 496 -14.13 -11.16 16.84
C LEU A 496 -12.92 -10.52 17.53
N SER A 497 -13.14 -9.86 18.67
CA SER A 497 -12.05 -9.35 19.51
C SER A 497 -11.30 -10.47 20.24
N ALA A 498 -11.97 -11.58 20.56
CA ALA A 498 -11.34 -12.74 21.19
C ALA A 498 -10.45 -13.54 20.22
N ILE A 499 -10.68 -13.42 18.90
CA ILE A 499 -9.84 -14.02 17.85
C ILE A 499 -8.51 -13.24 17.67
N LEU A 500 -8.32 -12.08 18.34
CA LEU A 500 -7.29 -11.07 18.04
C LEU A 500 -6.08 -10.99 19.01
N PRO A 501 -5.37 -12.08 19.34
CA PRO A 501 -3.94 -11.88 19.47
C PRO A 501 -3.15 -12.91 18.66
N SER A 502 -2.55 -12.44 17.56
CA SER A 502 -1.43 -13.15 16.96
C SER A 502 -0.21 -12.98 17.88
N PRO A 503 0.32 -14.05 18.50
CA PRO A 503 1.56 -13.97 19.26
C PRO A 503 2.78 -13.70 18.35
N ARG A 504 2.62 -13.83 17.02
CA ARG A 504 3.70 -13.62 16.04
C ARG A 504 3.99 -12.14 15.76
N TYR A 505 3.03 -11.25 16.00
CA TYR A 505 3.15 -9.83 15.65
C TYR A 505 3.05 -8.98 16.91
N SER A 506 4.21 -8.61 17.45
CA SER A 506 4.33 -7.97 18.77
C SER A 506 4.29 -6.44 18.74
N THR A 507 4.43 -5.81 17.58
CA THR A 507 4.36 -4.35 17.48
C THR A 507 2.92 -3.88 17.29
N ARG A 508 2.52 -2.85 18.04
CA ARG A 508 1.19 -2.25 17.98
C ARG A 508 0.77 -1.84 16.56
N GLN A 509 1.73 -1.41 15.73
CA GLN A 509 1.50 -1.04 14.33
C GLN A 509 1.17 -2.24 13.45
N ILE A 510 1.90 -3.36 13.58
CA ILE A 510 1.59 -4.57 12.82
C ILE A 510 0.26 -5.18 13.30
N ALA A 511 -0.01 -5.14 14.60
CA ALA A 511 -1.30 -5.56 15.16
C ALA A 511 -2.48 -4.71 14.64
N GLN A 512 -2.26 -3.41 14.36
CA GLN A 512 -3.28 -2.55 13.73
C GLN A 512 -3.58 -2.99 12.29
N HIS A 513 -2.58 -3.37 11.49
CA HIS A 513 -2.80 -3.87 10.13
C HIS A 513 -3.51 -5.23 10.09
N LEU A 514 -3.49 -5.99 11.18
CA LEU A 514 -4.20 -7.26 11.30
C LEU A 514 -5.50 -7.11 12.10
N SER A 515 -5.89 -5.88 12.40
CA SER A 515 -7.06 -5.62 13.20
C SER A 515 -8.32 -5.84 12.39
N LEU A 516 -9.24 -6.60 12.98
CA LEU A 516 -10.63 -6.61 12.55
C LEU A 516 -11.39 -5.39 13.11
N ALA A 517 -10.73 -4.50 13.85
CA ALA A 517 -11.36 -3.32 14.41
C ALA A 517 -11.25 -2.13 13.44
N PRO A 518 -12.25 -1.26 13.41
CA PRO A 518 -12.23 -0.12 12.54
C PRO A 518 -11.25 0.95 13.05
N PRO A 519 -10.91 1.93 12.19
CA PRO A 519 -10.13 3.07 12.61
C PRO A 519 -10.74 3.75 13.84
N ALA A 520 -9.88 4.41 14.60
CA ALA A 520 -10.30 5.23 15.73
C ALA A 520 -11.41 6.21 15.29
N ASN A 521 -12.34 6.55 16.18
CA ASN A 521 -13.44 7.44 15.83
C ASN A 521 -12.97 8.91 15.71
N TYR A 522 -12.86 9.43 14.50
CA TYR A 522 -12.43 10.81 14.25
C TYR A 522 -13.39 11.61 13.37
N THR A 523 -13.30 12.94 13.46
CA THR A 523 -13.89 13.86 12.47
C THR A 523 -12.93 14.07 11.31
N ILE A 524 -13.46 14.04 10.09
CA ILE A 524 -12.65 14.13 8.86
C ILE A 524 -12.52 15.61 8.44
N PRO A 525 -11.32 16.22 8.43
CA PRO A 525 -11.14 17.61 8.00
C PRO A 525 -11.13 17.72 6.47
N ALA A 526 -11.35 18.94 5.95
CA ALA A 526 -11.07 19.22 4.55
C ALA A 526 -9.60 18.93 4.21
N ASN A 527 -9.35 18.49 2.97
CA ASN A 527 -8.06 18.04 2.46
C ASN A 527 -7.45 16.82 3.16
N ALA A 528 -8.19 16.12 4.04
CA ALA A 528 -7.84 14.74 4.36
C ALA A 528 -7.97 13.88 3.09
N VAL A 529 -7.09 12.91 2.95
CA VAL A 529 -7.17 11.90 1.87
C VAL A 529 -7.37 10.54 2.52
N ILE A 530 -8.41 9.83 2.10
CA ILE A 530 -8.90 8.60 2.72
C ILE A 530 -9.29 7.55 1.67
N THR A 531 -9.24 6.27 2.03
CA THR A 531 -9.90 5.19 1.28
C THR A 531 -11.35 5.03 1.70
N ILE A 532 -12.18 4.53 0.77
CA ILE A 532 -13.49 3.93 1.06
C ILE A 532 -13.52 2.60 0.32
N GLU A 533 -13.50 1.51 1.07
CA GLU A 533 -13.18 0.15 0.61
C GLU A 533 -14.13 -0.93 1.16
N PRO A 534 -15.46 -0.76 1.10
CA PRO A 534 -16.36 -1.80 1.60
C PRO A 534 -16.11 -3.14 0.87
N GLY A 535 -16.33 -4.22 1.60
CA GLY A 535 -16.19 -5.57 1.05
C GLY A 535 -17.16 -6.57 1.68
N ILE A 536 -17.42 -7.66 0.96
CA ILE A 536 -18.17 -8.82 1.44
C ILE A 536 -17.31 -10.05 1.19
N TYR A 537 -17.03 -10.80 2.25
CA TYR A 537 -16.15 -11.98 2.24
C TYR A 537 -16.85 -13.17 2.87
N PHE A 538 -16.60 -14.34 2.30
CA PHE A 538 -17.05 -15.63 2.80
C PHE A 538 -15.85 -16.38 3.37
N ILE A 539 -15.33 -15.87 4.49
CA ILE A 539 -14.09 -16.37 5.10
C ILE A 539 -14.37 -17.70 5.83
N PRO A 540 -13.80 -18.84 5.39
CA PRO A 540 -14.13 -20.15 5.96
C PRO A 540 -13.89 -20.22 7.48
N TYR A 541 -12.81 -19.61 7.95
CA TYR A 541 -12.48 -19.60 9.38
C TYR A 541 -13.58 -18.91 10.21
N LEU A 542 -13.98 -17.68 9.83
CA LEU A 542 -15.02 -16.95 10.56
C LEU A 542 -16.38 -17.66 10.49
N LEU A 543 -16.76 -18.13 9.30
CA LEU A 543 -18.02 -18.85 9.11
C LEU A 543 -18.08 -20.12 9.96
N ASN A 544 -17.00 -20.92 9.99
CA ASN A 544 -16.92 -22.13 10.80
C ASN A 544 -16.92 -21.83 12.30
N THR A 545 -16.23 -20.77 12.73
CA THR A 545 -16.25 -20.32 14.13
C THR A 545 -17.67 -19.98 14.57
N ILE A 546 -18.41 -19.19 13.78
CA ILE A 546 -19.79 -18.82 14.11
C ILE A 546 -20.74 -20.02 14.05
N ARG A 547 -20.59 -20.91 13.06
CA ARG A 547 -21.47 -22.07 12.90
C ARG A 547 -21.30 -23.10 14.02
N SER A 548 -20.07 -23.38 14.42
CA SER A 548 -19.74 -24.43 15.40
C SER A 548 -19.64 -23.92 16.84
N GLY A 549 -19.51 -22.61 17.01
CA GLY A 549 -19.36 -21.98 18.31
C GLY A 549 -20.58 -22.14 19.20
N LYS A 550 -20.34 -22.40 20.47
CA LYS A 550 -21.37 -22.57 21.51
C LYS A 550 -21.43 -21.41 22.49
N ASP A 551 -20.53 -20.43 22.34
CA ASP A 551 -20.57 -19.19 23.11
C ASP A 551 -21.79 -18.33 22.72
N GLY A 552 -22.12 -17.37 23.58
CA GLY A 552 -23.32 -16.55 23.41
C GLY A 552 -23.33 -15.73 22.11
N ASP A 553 -22.17 -15.29 21.62
CA ASP A 553 -22.08 -14.52 20.38
C ASP A 553 -22.25 -15.42 19.16
N SER A 554 -21.54 -16.55 19.08
CA SER A 554 -21.71 -17.51 17.98
C SER A 554 -23.15 -17.97 17.85
N VAL A 555 -23.78 -18.40 18.95
CA VAL A 555 -25.18 -18.84 18.96
C VAL A 555 -26.11 -17.71 18.52
N ARG A 556 -25.89 -16.49 19.00
CA ARG A 556 -26.73 -15.34 18.66
C ARG A 556 -26.59 -14.93 17.19
N LEU A 557 -25.36 -14.85 16.68
CA LEU A 557 -25.05 -14.40 15.32
C LEU A 557 -25.42 -15.45 14.26
N SER A 558 -25.20 -16.74 14.56
CA SER A 558 -25.52 -17.86 13.66
C SER A 558 -27.00 -17.91 13.29
N ARG A 559 -27.89 -17.48 14.19
CA ARG A 559 -29.35 -17.42 13.95
C ARG A 559 -29.79 -16.42 12.89
N TYR A 560 -28.93 -15.51 12.45
CA TYR A 560 -29.26 -14.59 11.34
C TYR A 560 -28.81 -15.13 9.98
N ILE A 561 -27.93 -16.13 9.95
CA ILE A 561 -27.27 -16.62 8.73
C ILE A 561 -28.05 -17.79 8.13
N VAL A 562 -28.27 -17.74 6.81
CA VAL A 562 -28.89 -18.81 6.03
C VAL A 562 -27.80 -19.73 5.49
N TRP A 563 -27.43 -20.75 6.28
CA TRP A 563 -26.29 -21.63 5.97
C TRP A 563 -26.46 -22.43 4.68
N GLU A 564 -27.68 -22.88 4.38
CA GLU A 564 -27.99 -23.62 3.15
C GLU A 564 -27.70 -22.80 1.88
N GLU A 565 -27.95 -21.49 1.91
CA GLU A 565 -27.64 -20.60 0.78
C GLU A 565 -26.12 -20.44 0.60
N ILE A 566 -25.36 -20.32 1.69
CA ILE A 566 -23.89 -20.20 1.63
C ILE A 566 -23.26 -21.48 1.06
N GLU A 567 -23.67 -22.64 1.58
CA GLU A 567 -23.14 -23.96 1.21
C GLU A 567 -23.59 -24.40 -0.18
N GLY A 568 -24.85 -24.17 -0.53
CA GLY A 568 -25.43 -24.54 -1.83
C GLY A 568 -25.14 -23.55 -2.95
N GLY A 569 -24.92 -22.27 -2.62
CA GLY A 569 -24.75 -21.19 -3.61
C GLY A 569 -23.33 -20.99 -4.11
N GLY A 570 -22.34 -21.73 -3.60
CA GLY A 570 -20.94 -21.59 -4.02
C GLY A 570 -20.30 -20.24 -3.63
N TYR A 571 -20.77 -19.62 -2.54
CA TYR A 571 -20.24 -18.32 -2.10
C TYR A 571 -18.80 -18.42 -1.57
N VAL A 572 -18.43 -19.52 -0.90
CA VAL A 572 -17.08 -19.69 -0.35
C VAL A 572 -16.04 -19.87 -1.45
N ASP A 573 -16.24 -20.82 -2.36
CA ASP A 573 -15.24 -21.15 -3.40
C ASP A 573 -15.42 -20.35 -4.69
N GLY A 574 -16.66 -19.98 -5.04
CA GLY A 574 -17.01 -19.29 -6.28
C GLY A 574 -16.95 -17.77 -6.15
N VAL A 575 -17.49 -17.20 -5.06
CA VAL A 575 -17.39 -15.76 -4.80
C VAL A 575 -16.09 -15.45 -4.05
N GLY A 576 -15.82 -16.14 -2.94
CA GLY A 576 -14.67 -15.91 -2.06
C GLY A 576 -14.79 -14.58 -1.33
N GLY A 577 -14.44 -13.50 -2.01
CA GLY A 577 -14.53 -12.14 -1.50
C GLY A 577 -14.62 -11.11 -2.60
N VAL A 578 -15.27 -9.99 -2.29
CA VAL A 578 -15.40 -8.83 -3.17
C VAL A 578 -15.06 -7.60 -2.36
N ARG A 579 -14.17 -6.74 -2.89
CA ARG A 579 -13.85 -5.42 -2.35
C ARG A 579 -13.85 -4.40 -3.47
N TYR A 580 -14.34 -3.21 -3.16
CA TYR A 580 -14.30 -2.09 -4.09
C TYR A 580 -13.82 -0.84 -3.40
N GLU A 581 -12.67 -0.34 -3.83
CA GLU A 581 -11.95 0.69 -3.09
C GLU A 581 -11.50 1.84 -3.96
N ASN A 582 -11.61 3.05 -3.44
CA ASN A 582 -10.99 4.20 -4.05
C ASN A 582 -10.42 5.15 -3.00
N VAL A 583 -9.49 5.99 -3.46
CA VAL A 583 -8.93 7.11 -2.71
C VAL A 583 -9.75 8.38 -2.99
N LEU A 584 -10.12 9.10 -1.94
CA LEU A 584 -10.86 10.35 -1.99
C LEU A 584 -10.15 11.47 -1.25
N VAL A 585 -10.17 12.66 -1.83
CA VAL A 585 -9.91 13.92 -1.11
C VAL A 585 -11.22 14.40 -0.50
N VAL A 586 -11.21 14.75 0.79
CA VAL A 586 -12.36 15.32 1.47
C VAL A 586 -12.44 16.82 1.19
N GLU A 587 -13.59 17.26 0.72
CA GLU A 587 -13.92 18.65 0.42
C GLU A 587 -14.99 19.13 1.40
N LYS A 588 -15.24 20.45 1.42
CA LYS A 588 -16.20 21.07 2.33
C LYS A 588 -17.58 20.42 2.27
N ASP A 589 -18.09 20.19 1.06
CA ASP A 589 -19.45 19.72 0.81
C ASP A 589 -19.51 18.29 0.21
N GLY A 590 -18.40 17.56 0.21
CA GLY A 590 -18.35 16.22 -0.40
C GLY A 590 -16.99 15.52 -0.34
N GLY A 591 -16.88 14.39 -1.04
CA GLY A 591 -15.62 13.69 -1.28
C GLY A 591 -15.35 13.55 -2.77
N ARG A 592 -14.17 13.95 -3.22
CA ARG A 592 -13.74 13.82 -4.62
C ARG A 592 -12.82 12.63 -4.79
N VAL A 593 -13.25 11.65 -5.57
CA VAL A 593 -12.44 10.47 -5.87
C VAL A 593 -11.28 10.86 -6.79
N ILE A 594 -10.06 10.57 -6.35
CA ILE A 594 -8.82 10.89 -7.08
C ILE A 594 -8.19 9.67 -7.78
N SER A 595 -8.62 8.46 -7.43
CA SER A 595 -8.23 7.21 -8.11
C SER A 595 -9.18 6.85 -9.27
N ARG A 596 -9.46 7.81 -10.17
CA ARG A 596 -10.31 7.59 -11.37
C ARG A 596 -9.45 7.62 -12.64
N GLY A 597 -9.78 6.76 -13.61
CA GLY A 597 -9.07 6.69 -14.88
C GLY A 597 -9.19 7.99 -15.69
N HIS A 598 -8.14 8.36 -16.41
CA HIS A 598 -8.18 9.49 -17.36
C HIS A 598 -9.23 9.22 -18.47
N GLY A 599 -10.20 10.13 -18.60
CA GLY A 599 -11.13 10.17 -19.74
C GLY A 599 -12.14 9.02 -19.86
N HIS A 600 -12.27 8.14 -18.86
CA HIS A 600 -13.23 7.02 -18.91
C HIS A 600 -14.32 7.19 -17.86
N SER A 601 -15.57 7.12 -18.32
CA SER A 601 -16.76 7.26 -17.49
C SER A 601 -16.74 6.29 -16.30
N ALA A 602 -17.45 6.67 -15.23
CA ALA A 602 -17.67 5.90 -14.00
C ALA A 602 -18.26 4.48 -14.17
N ALA A 603 -18.36 3.96 -15.39
CA ALA A 603 -18.86 2.64 -15.75
C ALA A 603 -17.70 1.65 -15.98
N VAL A 604 -16.82 1.47 -15.00
CA VAL A 604 -15.92 0.30 -14.96
C VAL A 604 -16.45 -0.64 -13.88
N PHE A 605 -17.58 -1.28 -14.19
CA PHE A 605 -18.15 -2.37 -13.41
C PHE A 605 -18.48 -3.52 -14.36
N VAL A 606 -17.79 -4.65 -14.12
CA VAL A 606 -17.92 -5.99 -14.72
C VAL A 606 -17.48 -6.18 -16.17
#